data_AF-A0A8E2W9B6-F1
#
_entry.id   AF-A0A8E2W9B6-F1
#
_cell.length_a   1.000
_cell.length_b   1.000
_cell.length_c   1.000
_cell.angle_alpha   90.00
_cell.angle_beta   90.00
_cell.angle_gamma   90.00
#
_symmetry.space_group_name_H-M   'P 1'
#
loop_
_entity.id
_entity.type
_entity.pdbx_description
1 polymer ?
#
loop_
_entity_poly.entity_id
_entity_poly.type
_entity_poly.pdbx_seq_one_letter_code
_entity_poly.pdbx_strand_id
1 'polypeptide(L)'
;MKKFLFVAVGLAVLAGSACSKAPECTAEIATKKAQDMAAALQEAITKDPSKAADLTAKVQAVTTKYQGATTLADACKAYDEVTAAIKG
;
A
#
# COMPACT_ATOMS: atom_id res chain seq x y z
N MET A 1 4.66 -38.97 11.49
CA MET A 1 5.35 -38.81 10.18
C MET A 1 4.44 -37.94 9.30
N LYS A 2 4.49 -36.60 9.41
CA LYS A 2 5.28 -35.66 8.58
C LYS A 2 5.03 -35.81 7.05
N LYS A 3 3.83 -35.46 6.59
CA LYS A 3 3.47 -35.41 5.15
C LYS A 3 2.40 -34.34 4.85
N PHE A 4 2.67 -33.10 5.21
CA PHE A 4 2.03 -31.94 4.56
C PHE A 4 3.13 -30.95 4.24
N LEU A 5 3.97 -31.38 3.31
CA LEU A 5 5.02 -30.60 2.70
C LEU A 5 4.46 -30.08 1.36
N PHE A 6 4.62 -28.77 1.15
CA PHE A 6 4.62 -28.09 -0.15
C PHE A 6 3.28 -27.68 -0.80
N VAL A 7 2.50 -26.83 -0.12
CA VAL A 7 1.74 -25.76 -0.80
C VAL A 7 2.14 -24.43 -0.15
N ALA A 8 3.41 -24.06 -0.31
CA ALA A 8 3.95 -22.75 0.03
C ALA A 8 4.87 -22.33 -1.12
N VAL A 9 4.34 -22.39 -2.34
CA VAL A 9 4.98 -21.82 -3.53
C VAL A 9 4.16 -20.59 -3.88
N GLY A 10 4.79 -19.43 -3.78
CA GLY A 10 4.23 -18.15 -4.19
C GLY A 10 4.09 -17.19 -3.02
N LEU A 11 5.22 -16.62 -2.60
CA LEU A 11 5.39 -15.25 -2.05
C LEU A 11 6.79 -15.03 -1.44
N ALA A 12 7.66 -16.04 -1.40
CA ALA A 12 8.99 -15.94 -0.76
C ALA A 12 10.13 -15.40 -1.66
N VAL A 13 9.86 -14.68 -2.75
CA VAL A 13 10.92 -14.27 -3.72
C VAL A 13 11.29 -12.78 -3.69
N LEU A 14 10.66 -11.94 -2.85
CA LEU A 14 11.06 -10.52 -2.77
C LEU A 14 11.87 -10.14 -1.51
N ALA A 15 12.14 -11.08 -0.61
CA ALA A 15 12.97 -10.84 0.56
C ALA A 15 14.45 -11.17 0.28
N GLY A 16 15.06 -10.54 -0.72
CA GLY A 16 16.39 -10.97 -1.13
C GLY A 16 17.10 -10.10 -2.16
N SER A 17 17.13 -8.79 -1.99
CA SER A 17 18.28 -8.00 -2.44
C SER A 17 18.23 -6.60 -1.85
N ALA A 18 19.22 -6.32 -1.02
CA ALA A 18 19.78 -5.00 -0.77
C ALA A 18 18.79 -3.86 -0.48
N CYS A 19 18.59 -3.52 0.80
CA CYS A 19 18.46 -2.13 1.21
C CYS A 19 19.00 -1.96 2.63
N SER A 20 20.33 -1.80 2.70
CA SER A 20 21.02 -1.30 3.89
C SER A 20 20.62 0.16 4.14
N LYS A 21 20.20 0.47 5.38
CA LYS A 21 20.00 1.82 5.97
C LYS A 21 18.82 2.70 5.48
N ALA A 22 17.57 2.29 5.74
CA ALA A 22 16.48 3.23 6.09
C ALA A 22 15.29 2.47 6.74
N PRO A 23 14.84 2.80 7.97
CA PRO A 23 13.75 2.09 8.64
C PRO A 23 12.32 2.36 8.13
N GLU A 24 12.13 3.10 7.05
CA GLU A 24 10.89 3.91 6.94
C GLU A 24 9.80 3.28 6.06
N CYS A 25 10.14 2.29 5.23
CA CYS A 25 9.19 1.58 4.40
C CYS A 25 9.67 0.16 4.08
N THR A 26 9.50 -0.75 5.03
CA THR A 26 9.64 -2.19 4.78
C THR A 26 8.41 -2.72 4.03
N ALA A 27 8.52 -3.89 3.38
CA ALA A 27 7.38 -4.53 2.73
C ALA A 27 6.19 -4.78 3.70
N GLU A 28 6.50 -5.06 4.97
CA GLU A 28 5.49 -5.14 6.05
C GLU A 28 4.77 -3.81 6.28
N ILE A 29 5.51 -2.70 6.38
CA ILE A 29 4.94 -1.37 6.57
C ILE A 29 4.12 -0.94 5.35
N ALA A 30 4.61 -1.19 4.13
CA ALA A 30 3.87 -0.90 2.91
C ALA A 30 2.55 -1.69 2.83
N THR A 31 2.58 -2.97 3.21
CA THR A 31 1.37 -3.81 3.30
C THR A 31 0.38 -3.23 4.32
N LYS A 32 0.86 -2.84 5.50
CA LYS A 32 0.03 -2.24 6.54
C LYS A 32 -0.58 -0.90 6.10
N LYS A 33 0.20 -0.05 5.41
CA LYS A 33 -0.30 1.22 4.86
C LYS A 33 -1.36 1.01 3.77
N ALA A 34 -1.16 0.03 2.90
CA ALA A 34 -2.18 -0.33 1.90
C ALA A 34 -3.48 -0.81 2.56
N GLN A 35 -3.40 -1.60 3.64
CA GLN A 35 -4.57 -2.01 4.42
C GLN A 35 -5.26 -0.83 5.12
N ASP A 36 -4.49 0.06 5.76
CA ASP A 36 -5.01 1.27 6.41
C ASP A 36 -5.69 2.21 5.41
N MET A 37 -5.10 2.38 4.23
CA MET A 37 -5.67 3.14 3.12
C MET A 37 -6.99 2.53 2.67
N ALA A 38 -7.03 1.22 2.43
CA ALA A 38 -8.24 0.52 1.98
C ALA A 38 -9.36 0.60 3.03
N ALA A 39 -9.03 0.44 4.31
CA ALA A 39 -9.98 0.58 5.41
C ALA A 39 -10.53 2.01 5.50
N ALA A 40 -9.66 3.02 5.43
CA ALA A 40 -10.07 4.42 5.44
C ALA A 40 -10.94 4.76 4.23
N LEU A 41 -10.60 4.25 3.05
CA LEU A 41 -11.36 4.44 1.81
C LEU A 41 -12.77 3.83 1.95
N GLN A 42 -12.84 2.59 2.44
CA GLN A 42 -14.10 1.91 2.69
C GLN A 42 -14.96 2.68 3.69
N GLU A 43 -14.37 3.17 4.78
CA GLU A 43 -15.06 3.95 5.81
C GLU A 43 -15.56 5.28 5.26
N ALA A 44 -14.73 6.01 4.50
CA ALA A 44 -15.09 7.29 3.89
C ALA A 44 -16.22 7.14 2.87
N ILE A 45 -16.15 6.14 1.98
CA ILE A 45 -17.21 5.86 1.00
C ILE A 45 -18.49 5.39 1.69
N THR A 46 -18.39 4.60 2.75
CA THR A 46 -19.57 4.14 3.51
C THR A 46 -20.25 5.29 4.24
N LYS A 47 -19.48 6.25 4.77
CA LYS A 47 -20.02 7.47 5.41
C LYS A 47 -20.56 8.46 4.39
N ASP A 48 -19.88 8.59 3.25
CA ASP A 48 -20.23 9.54 2.20
C ASP A 48 -19.89 8.96 0.81
N PRO A 49 -20.87 8.26 0.18
CA PRO A 49 -20.65 7.63 -1.12
C PRO A 49 -20.41 8.65 -2.24
N SER A 50 -20.75 9.93 -2.04
CA SER A 50 -20.44 10.98 -3.01
C SER A 50 -18.94 11.26 -3.13
N LYS A 51 -18.16 10.96 -2.07
CA LYS A 51 -16.71 11.11 -2.08
C LYS A 51 -16.00 10.05 -2.91
N ALA A 52 -16.67 8.98 -3.35
CA ALA A 52 -16.03 7.96 -4.18
C ALA A 52 -15.34 8.53 -5.43
N ALA A 53 -15.96 9.54 -6.08
CA ALA A 53 -15.38 10.22 -7.23
C ALA A 53 -14.13 11.04 -6.86
N ASP A 54 -14.19 11.80 -5.76
CA ASP A 54 -13.07 12.61 -5.25
C ASP A 54 -11.89 11.74 -4.78
N LEU A 55 -12.19 10.65 -4.08
CA LEU A 55 -11.20 9.67 -3.61
C LEU A 55 -10.54 8.95 -4.78
N THR A 56 -11.30 8.61 -5.83
CA THR A 56 -10.74 8.06 -7.08
C THR A 56 -9.83 9.06 -7.78
N ALA A 57 -10.21 10.34 -7.82
CA ALA A 57 -9.37 11.40 -8.36
C ALA A 57 -8.07 11.58 -7.55
N LYS A 58 -8.14 11.54 -6.21
CA LYS A 58 -6.95 11.58 -5.32
C LYS A 58 -6.03 10.39 -5.56
N VAL A 59 -6.57 9.18 -5.67
CA VAL A 59 -5.79 7.98 -6.00
C VAL A 59 -5.09 8.15 -7.34
N GLN A 60 -5.79 8.58 -8.41
CA GLN A 60 -5.17 8.81 -9.71
C GLN A 60 -4.10 9.91 -9.68
N ALA A 61 -4.35 11.01 -8.96
CA ALA A 61 -3.39 12.10 -8.81
C ALA A 61 -2.10 11.62 -8.14
N VAL A 62 -2.22 10.83 -7.07
CA VAL A 62 -1.07 10.23 -6.39
C VAL A 62 -0.40 9.19 -7.29
N THR A 63 -1.13 8.29 -7.93
CA THR A 63 -0.55 7.32 -8.88
C THR A 63 0.23 8.00 -10.00
N THR A 64 -0.28 9.13 -10.53
CA THR A 64 0.41 9.93 -11.55
C THR A 64 1.67 10.59 -10.99
N LYS A 65 1.58 11.17 -9.79
CA LYS A 65 2.71 11.79 -9.08
C LYS A 65 3.84 10.80 -8.80
N TYR A 66 3.51 9.54 -8.53
CA TYR A 66 4.45 8.45 -8.26
C TYR A 66 4.63 7.50 -9.44
N GLN A 67 4.19 7.84 -10.66
CA GLN A 67 4.26 6.93 -11.82
C GLN A 67 5.70 6.52 -12.20
N GLY A 68 6.68 7.39 -11.93
CA GLY A 68 8.11 7.11 -12.12
C GLY A 68 8.82 6.58 -10.87
N ALA A 69 8.10 6.34 -9.77
CA ALA A 69 8.68 5.84 -8.54
C ALA A 69 9.04 4.37 -8.67
N THR A 70 10.30 4.05 -8.42
CA THR A 70 10.83 2.67 -8.45
C THR A 70 11.24 2.17 -7.08
N THR A 71 11.08 2.99 -6.03
CA THR A 71 11.49 2.66 -4.67
C THR A 71 10.30 2.31 -3.79
N LEU A 72 10.53 1.42 -2.83
CA LEU A 72 9.53 1.04 -1.83
C LEU A 72 9.11 2.26 -0.99
N ALA A 73 10.05 3.15 -0.66
CA ALA A 73 9.79 4.37 0.10
C ALA A 73 8.77 5.29 -0.57
N ASP A 74 8.86 5.44 -1.90
CA ASP A 74 7.90 6.22 -2.67
C ASP A 74 6.52 5.58 -2.68
N ALA A 75 6.44 4.24 -2.74
CA ALA A 75 5.17 3.52 -2.60
C ALA A 75 4.53 3.76 -1.21
N CYS A 76 5.31 3.71 -0.12
CA CYS A 76 4.77 4.07 1.21
C CYS A 76 4.26 5.50 1.28
N LYS A 77 5.00 6.47 0.71
CA LYS A 77 4.57 7.87 0.66
C LYS A 77 3.29 8.04 -0.14
N ALA A 78 3.15 7.33 -1.26
CA ALA A 78 1.93 7.32 -2.05
C ALA A 78 0.74 6.82 -1.20
N TYR A 79 0.88 5.70 -0.49
CA TYR A 79 -0.17 5.18 0.39
C TYR A 79 -0.51 6.14 1.54
N ASP A 80 0.49 6.78 2.15
CA ASP A 80 0.28 7.78 3.20
C ASP A 80 -0.46 9.00 2.68
N GLU A 81 -0.06 9.54 1.52
CA GLU A 81 -0.73 10.70 0.92
C GLU A 81 -2.19 10.40 0.59
N VAL A 82 -2.48 9.25 -0.01
CA VAL A 82 -3.87 8.84 -0.27
C VAL A 82 -4.64 8.68 1.03
N THR A 83 -4.05 7.98 2.02
CA THR A 83 -4.70 7.76 3.33
C THR A 83 -4.99 9.06 4.05
N ALA A 84 -4.04 9.99 4.08
CA ALA A 84 -4.22 11.31 4.67
C ALA A 84 -5.29 12.12 3.90
N ALA A 85 -5.31 12.02 2.57
CA ALA A 85 -6.29 12.68 1.73
C ALA A 85 -7.71 12.11 1.88
N ILE A 86 -7.84 10.85 2.32
CA ILE A 86 -9.13 10.20 2.67
C ILE A 86 -9.57 10.55 4.09
N LYS A 87 -8.64 10.55 5.06
CA LYS A 87 -8.94 10.79 6.49
C LYS A 87 -9.09 12.27 6.86
N GLY A 88 -8.56 13.18 6.03
CA GLY A 88 -8.57 14.64 6.24
C GLY A 88 -9.84 15.35 5.80
#